data_AF-A0A7R9M3I8-F1
#
_entry.id   AF-A0A7R9M3I8-F1
#
_cell.length_a   1.000
_cell.length_b   1.000
_cell.length_c   1.000
_cell.angle_alpha   90.00
_cell.angle_beta   90.00
_cell.angle_gamma   90.00
#
_symmetry.space_group_name_H-M   'P 1'
#
loop_
_entity.id
_entity.type
_entity.pdbx_description
1 polymer ?
#
loop_
_entity_poly.entity_id
_entity_poly.type
_entity_poly.pdbx_seq_one_letter_code
_entity_poly.pdbx_strand_id
1 'polypeptide(L)'
;MLLVYHAIADLAVNETQIGIGATGLLTIERKSTKKLIFQTDLTKLIYSDQFIQLKSTLPSPQIYGLGENKSNFTKSTQWELITIFNHDKVMSAPGPRYGSHPFYLNIEDVTTGTSNGVFLLNSNAMDVLLQPEPAITYRPIGGILDMFVFLGPKPDDVVRQYIHLIGLPELPPFWALGYHQCRCCTEPHTLANQKLITERTISAGIPFDVQWNAKEYMEPTFDDFTIDQKRFGGFADWVRHLHDIGMHYVPIVDPGIDPAQKAGQYAPYDDGVSMDIFIKNNTGGIFIGKTWQTSGKTVYPDFSHPGSIKYWTKQYQEFHNQVPIDGSWNDMNEVDNFLSASIYGCPANNSLETPPYLPKQLPKIQDQTLCMSAKQYAGLHYNVHNLYAFYMAIATDEALKTVRNKRPFVISRATSPGQGKYSGHWNGDTDTTYGELKWTIGCKLLDYLV
;
A
#
# COMPACT_ATOMS: atom_id res chain seq x y z
N MET A 1 -1.43 -16.95 24.97
CA MET A 1 -0.98 -15.57 24.75
C MET A 1 0.45 -15.64 24.24
N LEU A 2 0.64 -15.57 22.92
CA LEU A 2 1.98 -15.48 22.32
C LEU A 2 2.23 -14.00 22.08
N LEU A 3 2.96 -13.35 22.97
CA LEU A 3 3.69 -12.13 22.61
C LEU A 3 5.00 -12.63 22.04
N VAL A 4 5.16 -12.59 20.72
CA VAL A 4 6.42 -12.98 20.08
C VAL A 4 7.24 -11.71 19.89
N TYR A 5 8.45 -11.73 20.41
CA TYR A 5 9.39 -10.63 20.31
C TYR A 5 10.66 -11.13 19.63
N HIS A 6 11.16 -10.34 18.69
CA HIS A 6 12.41 -10.62 18.01
C HIS A 6 13.33 -9.41 18.16
N ALA A 7 14.46 -9.58 18.86
CA ALA A 7 15.61 -8.68 18.73
C ALA A 7 16.41 -9.14 17.52
N ILE A 8 16.52 -8.27 16.50
CA ILE A 8 17.21 -8.61 15.25
C ILE A 8 18.60 -7.96 15.26
N ALA A 9 19.62 -8.80 14.99
CA ALA A 9 21.07 -8.55 14.94
C ALA A 9 21.89 -8.88 16.22
N ASP A 10 23.06 -9.49 16.02
CA ASP A 10 24.04 -9.87 17.06
C ASP A 10 24.51 -8.68 17.93
N LEU A 11 24.48 -7.46 17.38
CA LEU A 11 24.79 -6.22 18.11
C LEU A 11 23.65 -5.80 19.07
N ALA A 12 22.39 -6.08 18.72
CA ALA A 12 21.24 -5.69 19.53
C ALA A 12 21.11 -6.51 20.82
N VAL A 13 21.45 -7.81 20.80
CA VAL A 13 21.37 -8.67 21.99
C VAL A 13 22.34 -8.21 23.09
N ASN A 14 23.52 -7.74 22.71
CA ASN A 14 24.51 -7.22 23.66
C ASN A 14 24.15 -5.83 24.20
N GLU A 15 23.46 -4.98 23.42
CA GLU A 15 23.02 -3.64 23.85
C GLU A 15 21.64 -3.58 24.50
N THR A 16 20.84 -4.66 24.45
CA THR A 16 19.48 -4.66 25.02
C THR A 16 19.45 -5.32 26.39
N GLN A 17 18.76 -4.71 27.34
CA GLN A 17 18.33 -5.36 28.57
C GLN A 17 16.80 -5.44 28.60
N ILE A 18 16.26 -6.66 28.67
CA ILE A 18 14.83 -6.92 28.74
C ILE A 18 14.50 -7.38 30.16
N GLY A 19 13.50 -6.76 30.77
CA GLY A 19 13.02 -7.11 32.10
C GLY A 19 11.51 -7.30 32.11
N ILE A 20 11.03 -8.28 32.86
CA ILE A 20 9.63 -8.36 33.27
C ILE A 20 9.61 -8.38 34.79
N GLY A 21 9.16 -7.28 35.39
CA GLY A 21 9.04 -7.16 36.83
C GLY A 21 7.91 -8.02 37.39
N ALA A 22 7.97 -8.35 38.68
CA ALA A 22 6.91 -9.09 39.39
C ALA A 22 5.53 -8.37 39.35
N THR A 23 5.52 -7.07 39.06
CA THR A 23 4.32 -6.25 38.88
C THR A 23 3.71 -6.34 37.47
N GLY A 24 4.29 -7.13 36.56
CA GLY A 24 3.85 -7.20 35.15
C GLY A 24 4.36 -6.07 34.27
N LEU A 25 5.31 -5.26 34.76
CA LEU A 25 5.97 -4.22 33.97
C LEU A 25 7.03 -4.85 33.07
N LEU A 26 6.82 -4.79 31.75
CA LEU A 26 7.82 -5.16 30.75
C LEU A 26 8.61 -3.93 30.35
N THR A 27 9.93 -4.03 30.37
CA THR A 27 10.87 -2.98 29.99
C THR A 27 11.88 -3.47 28.97
N ILE A 28 12.24 -2.59 28.04
CA ILE A 28 13.36 -2.73 27.12
C ILE A 28 14.24 -1.50 27.31
N GLU A 29 15.47 -1.72 27.74
CA GLU A 29 16.45 -0.68 28.05
C GLU A 29 17.69 -0.83 27.16
N ARG A 30 18.24 0.32 26.73
CA ARG A 30 19.56 0.39 26.11
C ARG A 30 20.63 0.34 27.19
N LYS A 31 21.51 -0.68 27.17
CA LYS A 31 22.52 -0.88 28.21
C LYS A 31 23.53 0.27 28.28
N SER A 32 23.99 0.79 27.14
CA SER A 32 25.00 1.85 27.08
C SER A 32 24.54 3.18 27.70
N THR A 33 23.27 3.56 27.50
CA THR A 33 22.75 4.86 27.95
C THR A 33 21.80 4.77 29.13
N LYS A 34 21.36 3.55 29.49
CA LYS A 34 20.32 3.29 30.50
C LYS A 34 18.96 3.92 30.16
N LYS A 35 18.73 4.24 28.88
CA LYS A 35 17.44 4.75 28.41
C LYS A 35 16.42 3.63 28.25
N LEU A 36 15.23 3.84 28.80
CA LEU A 36 14.06 3.00 28.55
C LEU A 36 13.52 3.30 27.16
N ILE A 37 13.60 2.30 26.27
CA ILE A 37 13.15 2.34 24.88
C ILE A 37 11.67 1.99 24.77
N PHE A 38 11.27 0.98 25.54
CA PHE A 38 9.91 0.49 25.54
C PHE A 38 9.54 0.09 26.96
N GLN A 39 8.40 0.56 27.45
CA GLN A 39 7.90 0.18 28.76
C GLN A 39 6.39 0.03 28.72
N THR A 40 5.91 -1.18 29.00
CA THR A 40 4.48 -1.48 29.02
C THR A 40 4.07 -2.16 30.32
N ASP A 41 2.92 -1.75 30.84
CA ASP A 41 2.28 -2.35 32.01
C ASP A 41 1.31 -3.43 31.53
N LEU A 42 1.75 -4.69 31.57
CA LEU A 42 0.97 -5.82 31.05
C LEU A 42 -0.32 -6.06 31.86
N THR A 43 -0.44 -5.51 33.07
CA THR A 43 -1.69 -5.58 33.85
C THR A 43 -2.80 -4.71 33.25
N LYS A 44 -2.46 -3.78 32.36
CA LYS A 44 -3.37 -2.89 31.63
C LYS A 44 -3.56 -3.28 30.17
N LEU A 45 -2.96 -4.38 29.73
CA LEU A 45 -3.16 -4.94 28.40
C LEU A 45 -4.63 -5.31 28.23
N ILE A 46 -5.28 -4.79 27.19
CA ILE A 46 -6.58 -5.29 26.73
C ILE A 46 -6.29 -6.23 25.56
N TYR A 47 -6.79 -7.46 25.64
CA TYR A 47 -6.61 -8.45 24.59
C TYR A 47 -7.91 -9.22 24.38
N SER A 48 -8.74 -8.72 23.46
CA SER A 48 -9.97 -9.37 23.02
C SER A 48 -9.90 -9.66 21.52
N ASP A 49 -10.84 -10.45 21.01
CA ASP A 49 -10.88 -10.88 19.60
C ASP A 49 -10.88 -9.71 18.61
N GLN A 50 -11.65 -8.65 18.89
CA GLN A 50 -11.83 -7.50 18.00
C GLN A 50 -11.42 -6.15 18.62
N PHE A 51 -10.62 -6.19 19.69
CA PHE A 51 -10.01 -5.00 20.28
C PHE A 51 -8.83 -5.41 21.16
N ILE A 52 -7.65 -5.00 20.74
CA ILE A 52 -6.41 -5.17 21.48
C ILE A 52 -5.88 -3.77 21.79
N GLN A 53 -5.37 -3.53 22.99
CA GLN A 53 -4.76 -2.25 23.36
C GLN A 53 -3.47 -2.46 24.15
N LEU A 54 -2.37 -1.90 23.64
CA LEU A 54 -1.07 -1.89 24.30
C LEU A 54 -0.51 -0.47 24.32
N LYS A 55 -0.19 0.04 25.51
CA LYS A 55 0.50 1.31 25.71
C LYS A 55 1.99 1.06 25.96
N SER A 56 2.85 1.88 25.38
CA SER A 56 4.26 1.98 25.73
C SER A 56 4.68 3.45 25.94
N THR A 57 5.60 3.71 26.87
CA THR A 57 6.26 5.03 26.96
C THR A 57 7.26 5.21 25.82
N LEU A 58 7.52 6.46 25.44
CA LEU A 58 8.57 6.80 24.49
C LEU A 58 9.76 7.45 25.22
N PRO A 59 11.01 7.19 24.80
CA PRO A 59 12.21 7.86 25.34
C PRO A 59 12.19 9.39 25.23
N SER A 60 11.54 9.90 24.18
CA SER A 60 11.44 11.33 23.85
C SER A 60 10.19 11.60 23.00
N PRO A 61 9.76 12.87 22.85
CA PRO A 61 8.64 13.21 21.97
C PRO A 61 8.99 13.21 20.47
N GLN A 62 10.24 12.93 20.08
CA GLN A 62 10.70 13.03 18.69
C GLN A 62 10.46 11.73 17.94
N ILE A 63 9.26 11.60 17.36
CA ILE A 63 8.77 10.40 16.68
C ILE A 63 8.47 10.68 15.20
N TYR A 64 8.76 9.70 14.34
CA TYR A 64 8.63 9.73 12.88
C TYR A 64 8.01 8.39 12.40
N GLY A 65 7.43 8.35 11.19
CA GLY A 65 6.83 7.15 10.60
C GLY A 65 5.29 7.09 10.78
N LEU A 66 4.74 5.90 11.02
CA LEU A 66 3.29 5.66 11.19
C LEU A 66 2.45 6.00 9.95
N GLY A 67 3.03 5.96 8.75
CA GLY A 67 2.37 6.28 7.49
C GLY A 67 1.27 5.27 7.10
N GLU A 68 0.41 5.58 6.13
CA GLU A 68 0.35 6.81 5.37
C GLU A 68 -0.70 7.77 5.95
N ASN A 69 -0.30 9.02 6.19
CA ASN A 69 -1.21 10.06 6.66
C ASN A 69 -0.66 11.44 6.33
N LYS A 70 -1.56 12.40 6.11
CA LYS A 70 -1.19 13.80 5.90
C LYS A 70 -0.89 14.49 7.23
N SER A 71 0.34 14.35 7.70
CA SER A 71 0.83 15.03 8.90
C SER A 71 2.25 15.56 8.70
N ASN A 72 2.77 16.24 9.71
CA ASN A 72 4.16 16.66 9.71
C ASN A 72 5.08 15.43 9.74
N PHE A 73 6.30 15.58 9.22
CA PHE A 73 7.31 14.51 9.26
C PHE A 73 7.57 14.04 10.70
N THR A 74 7.73 15.00 11.63
CA THR A 74 7.69 14.70 13.06
C THR A 74 6.24 14.66 13.54
N LYS A 75 5.83 13.56 14.17
CA LYS A 75 4.47 13.42 14.71
C LYS A 75 4.32 14.21 16.02
N SER A 76 3.13 14.71 16.25
CA SER A 76 2.77 15.42 17.47
C SER A 76 2.46 14.43 18.59
N THR A 77 3.13 14.57 19.73
CA THR A 77 2.74 13.85 20.95
C THR A 77 1.61 14.55 21.71
N GLN A 78 1.02 15.61 21.17
CA GLN A 78 -0.06 16.35 21.82
C GLN A 78 -1.44 15.75 21.48
N TRP A 79 -1.69 14.54 22.01
CA TRP A 79 -2.95 13.80 21.83
C TRP A 79 -3.31 13.56 20.35
N GLU A 80 -2.30 13.28 19.52
CA GLU A 80 -2.52 12.96 18.12
C GLU A 80 -3.01 11.51 17.98
N LEU A 81 -4.11 11.35 17.23
CA LEU A 81 -4.66 10.05 16.89
C LEU A 81 -4.43 9.82 15.39
N ILE A 82 -3.81 8.70 15.05
CA ILE A 82 -3.54 8.28 13.67
C ILE A 82 -4.30 6.98 13.43
N THR A 83 -5.21 6.98 12.45
CA THR A 83 -5.85 5.75 12.00
C THR A 83 -5.04 5.15 10.86
N ILE A 84 -4.73 3.86 10.95
CA ILE A 84 -4.01 3.08 9.92
C ILE A 84 -5.00 2.10 9.29
N PHE A 85 -5.42 2.40 8.07
CA PHE A 85 -6.32 1.60 7.25
C PHE A 85 -6.28 2.13 5.81
N ASN A 86 -5.90 1.30 4.83
CA ASN A 86 -5.77 1.72 3.43
C ASN A 86 -7.10 2.31 2.92
N HIS A 87 -7.07 3.50 2.36
CA HIS A 87 -8.29 4.20 1.95
C HIS A 87 -8.04 5.15 0.79
N ASP A 88 -8.90 5.06 -0.23
CA ASP A 88 -8.91 6.00 -1.35
C ASP A 88 -9.57 7.32 -0.92
N LYS A 89 -8.76 8.19 -0.33
CA LYS A 89 -9.11 9.59 -0.10
C LYS A 89 -8.09 10.50 -0.75
N VAL A 90 -8.60 11.54 -1.42
CA VAL A 90 -7.81 12.70 -1.82
C VAL A 90 -7.07 13.31 -0.64
N MET A 91 -5.89 13.88 -0.89
CA MET A 91 -5.01 14.38 0.17
C MET A 91 -5.62 15.50 1.02
N SER A 92 -6.62 16.24 0.51
CA SER A 92 -7.32 17.29 1.25
C SER A 92 -8.37 16.77 2.24
N ALA A 93 -8.81 15.52 2.13
CA ALA A 93 -9.84 14.95 3.03
C ALA A 93 -9.26 14.49 4.38
N PRO A 94 -10.02 14.54 5.48
CA PRO A 94 -9.60 13.93 6.74
C PRO A 94 -9.61 12.40 6.66
N GLY A 95 -8.81 11.75 7.51
CA GLY A 95 -8.77 10.29 7.65
C GLY A 95 -7.50 9.65 7.14
N PRO A 96 -7.46 8.31 7.07
CA PRO A 96 -6.31 7.58 6.57
C PRO A 96 -6.10 7.81 5.06
N ARG A 97 -4.98 7.29 4.54
CA ARG A 97 -4.58 7.36 3.12
C ARG A 97 -4.36 5.95 2.57
N TYR A 98 -3.66 5.84 1.45
CA TYR A 98 -3.57 4.63 0.65
C TYR A 98 -2.77 3.51 1.35
N GLY A 99 -1.75 3.85 2.13
CA GLY A 99 -0.87 2.88 2.78
C GLY A 99 -1.01 2.72 4.29
N SER A 100 -0.50 1.59 4.79
CA SER A 100 -0.50 1.23 6.22
C SER A 100 0.88 0.73 6.67
N HIS A 101 1.56 1.52 7.50
CA HIS A 101 2.92 1.27 7.99
C HIS A 101 3.00 1.48 9.51
N PRO A 102 2.65 0.47 10.33
CA PRO A 102 2.70 0.53 11.79
C PRO A 102 4.14 0.42 12.35
N PHE A 103 5.06 1.17 11.76
CA PHE A 103 6.45 1.35 12.20
C PHE A 103 6.66 2.79 12.66
N TYR A 104 7.44 3.00 13.70
CA TYR A 104 7.95 4.32 14.04
C TYR A 104 9.45 4.29 14.35
N LEU A 105 10.09 5.44 14.15
CA LEU A 105 11.43 5.75 14.61
C LEU A 105 11.35 6.82 15.69
N ASN A 106 12.11 6.66 16.78
CA ASN A 106 12.21 7.63 17.87
C ASN A 106 13.66 8.03 18.11
N ILE A 107 13.92 9.34 18.14
CA ILE A 107 15.23 9.89 18.54
C ILE A 107 15.27 9.95 20.06
N GLU A 108 16.05 9.08 20.70
CA GLU A 108 16.19 9.00 22.16
C GLU A 108 16.82 10.25 22.75
N ASP A 109 17.82 10.79 22.04
CA ASP A 109 18.61 11.94 22.44
C ASP A 109 19.03 12.73 21.21
N VAL A 110 18.51 13.96 21.10
CA VAL A 110 18.76 14.87 19.98
C VAL A 110 20.21 15.38 19.91
N THR A 111 20.97 15.32 21.01
CA THR A 111 22.38 15.74 21.00
C THR A 111 23.30 14.68 20.46
N THR A 112 23.02 13.40 20.73
CA THR A 112 23.82 12.27 20.23
C THR A 112 23.29 11.67 18.94
N GLY A 113 22.01 11.90 18.61
CA GLY A 113 21.32 11.24 17.51
C GLY A 113 20.98 9.77 17.79
N THR A 114 21.16 9.30 19.04
CA THR A 114 20.82 7.93 19.42
C THR A 114 19.34 7.68 19.21
N SER A 115 19.00 6.57 18.57
CA SER A 115 17.66 6.30 18.05
C SER A 115 17.28 4.83 18.21
N ASN A 116 15.98 4.59 18.29
CA ASN A 116 15.36 3.27 18.18
C ASN A 116 14.20 3.31 17.18
N GLY A 117 13.65 2.15 16.86
CA GLY A 117 12.38 2.03 16.16
C GLY A 117 11.59 0.84 16.65
N VAL A 118 10.28 0.87 16.42
CA VAL A 118 9.38 -0.22 16.77
C VAL A 118 8.42 -0.48 15.62
N PHE A 119 8.32 -1.74 15.22
CA PHE A 119 7.38 -2.22 14.22
C PHE A 119 6.36 -3.15 14.88
N LEU A 120 5.07 -2.89 14.67
CA LEU A 120 3.99 -3.82 14.99
C LEU A 120 3.56 -4.55 13.72
N LEU A 121 3.87 -5.84 13.59
CA LEU A 121 3.42 -6.68 12.48
C LEU A 121 1.95 -7.06 12.69
N ASN A 122 1.07 -6.14 12.32
CA ASN A 122 -0.39 -6.31 12.38
C ASN A 122 -1.02 -5.56 11.21
N SER A 123 -1.90 -6.23 10.46
CA SER A 123 -2.56 -5.68 9.26
C SER A 123 -4.02 -5.31 9.48
N ASN A 124 -4.59 -5.53 10.66
CA ASN A 124 -5.94 -5.10 10.95
C ASN A 124 -6.02 -3.57 11.01
N ALA A 125 -7.22 -3.02 10.79
CA ALA A 125 -7.47 -1.61 11.03
C ALA A 125 -7.08 -1.25 12.47
N MET A 126 -6.42 -0.11 12.67
CA MET A 126 -5.97 0.28 14.00
C MET A 126 -5.95 1.78 14.19
N ASP A 127 -6.13 2.19 15.43
CA ASP A 127 -5.72 3.53 15.88
C ASP A 127 -4.37 3.45 16.60
N VAL A 128 -3.54 4.45 16.38
CA VAL A 128 -2.31 4.72 17.13
C VAL A 128 -2.48 6.09 17.80
N LEU A 129 -2.44 6.12 19.13
CA LEU A 129 -2.59 7.35 19.92
C LEU A 129 -1.24 7.77 20.51
N LEU A 130 -0.80 8.97 20.17
CA LEU A 130 0.38 9.62 20.72
C LEU A 130 -0.01 10.60 21.84
N GLN A 131 0.68 10.53 22.97
CA GLN A 131 0.32 11.27 24.20
C GLN A 131 1.50 12.07 24.75
N PRO A 132 1.29 13.13 25.56
CA PRO A 132 2.36 14.05 25.98
C PRO A 132 3.38 13.47 27.00
N GLU A 133 3.10 12.29 27.56
CA GLU A 133 3.88 11.71 28.66
C GLU A 133 5.40 11.51 28.40
N PRO A 134 5.95 11.40 27.18
CA PRO A 134 5.43 10.96 25.88
C PRO A 134 5.13 9.46 25.83
N ALA A 135 4.07 9.06 25.13
CA ALA A 135 3.68 7.65 25.00
C ALA A 135 2.99 7.36 23.68
N ILE A 136 2.98 6.08 23.31
CA ILE A 136 2.26 5.53 22.16
C ILE A 136 1.32 4.42 22.63
N THR A 137 0.09 4.41 22.13
CA THR A 137 -0.88 3.34 22.37
C THR A 137 -1.39 2.78 21.06
N TYR A 138 -1.18 1.49 20.83
CA TYR A 138 -1.73 0.75 19.69
C TYR A 138 -3.12 0.21 20.03
N ARG A 139 -4.06 0.32 19.09
CA ARG A 139 -5.44 -0.19 19.20
C ARG A 139 -5.89 -0.95 17.95
N PRO A 140 -5.26 -2.08 17.58
CA PRO A 140 -5.75 -2.89 16.47
C PRO A 140 -7.04 -3.61 16.85
N ILE A 141 -7.91 -3.78 15.86
CA ILE A 141 -9.20 -4.45 16.03
C ILE A 141 -9.14 -5.95 15.70
N GLY A 142 -7.96 -6.55 15.70
CA GLY A 142 -7.79 -7.97 15.43
C GLY A 142 -6.33 -8.38 15.38
N GLY A 143 -6.10 -9.65 15.03
CA GLY A 143 -4.77 -10.21 14.86
C GLY A 143 -4.05 -10.42 16.20
N ILE A 144 -2.73 -10.18 16.19
CA ILE A 144 -1.87 -10.36 17.36
C ILE A 144 -0.96 -9.15 17.60
N LEU A 145 -0.32 -9.11 18.78
CA LEU A 145 0.77 -8.19 19.07
C LEU A 145 2.10 -8.88 18.78
N ASP A 146 2.56 -8.78 17.53
CA ASP A 146 3.88 -9.22 17.09
C ASP A 146 4.76 -7.98 16.88
N MET A 147 5.73 -7.77 17.78
CA MET A 147 6.47 -6.51 17.86
C MET A 147 7.97 -6.72 17.73
N PHE A 148 8.59 -5.87 16.92
CA PHE A 148 10.02 -5.82 16.67
C PHE A 148 10.56 -4.48 17.16
N VAL A 149 11.68 -4.50 17.89
CA VAL A 149 12.34 -3.28 18.38
C VAL A 149 13.76 -3.25 17.84
N PHE A 150 14.12 -2.10 17.28
CA PHE A 150 15.36 -1.84 16.57
C PHE A 150 16.17 -0.81 17.36
N LEU A 151 17.45 -1.09 17.64
CA LEU A 151 18.27 -0.27 18.53
C LEU A 151 19.20 0.72 17.82
N GLY A 152 19.24 0.79 16.49
CA GLY A 152 20.14 1.72 15.82
C GLY A 152 21.63 1.41 16.08
N PRO A 153 22.45 2.40 16.50
CA PRO A 153 22.07 3.58 17.28
C PRO A 153 21.74 4.83 16.48
N LYS A 154 22.12 4.94 15.20
CA LYS A 154 21.75 6.10 14.38
C LYS A 154 20.40 5.90 13.70
N PRO A 155 19.71 6.97 13.27
CA PRO A 155 18.44 6.84 12.56
C PRO A 155 18.54 5.94 11.32
N ASP A 156 19.63 6.06 10.55
CA ASP A 156 19.87 5.23 9.37
C ASP A 156 20.16 3.76 9.72
N ASP A 157 20.74 3.47 10.89
CA ASP A 157 20.90 2.10 11.38
C ASP A 157 19.56 1.48 11.77
N VAL A 158 18.66 2.26 12.39
CA VAL A 158 17.30 1.82 12.72
C VAL A 158 16.54 1.44 11.44
N VAL A 159 16.56 2.32 10.44
CA VAL A 159 15.92 2.06 9.14
C VAL A 159 16.55 0.84 8.47
N ARG A 160 17.88 0.71 8.46
CA ARG A 160 18.58 -0.48 7.93
C ARG A 160 18.10 -1.75 8.63
N GLN A 161 18.01 -1.77 9.96
CA GLN A 161 17.56 -2.94 10.71
C GLN A 161 16.10 -3.29 10.37
N TYR A 162 15.23 -2.29 10.25
CA TYR A 162 13.84 -2.47 9.84
C TYR A 162 13.72 -3.06 8.43
N ILE A 163 14.36 -2.48 7.42
CA ILE A 163 14.28 -2.99 6.03
C ILE A 163 14.99 -4.33 5.85
N HIS A 164 15.96 -4.69 6.69
CA HIS A 164 16.51 -6.06 6.70
C HIS A 164 15.48 -7.09 7.17
N LEU A 165 14.55 -6.72 8.06
CA LEU A 165 13.44 -7.57 8.46
C LEU A 165 12.38 -7.68 7.36
N ILE A 166 11.87 -6.54 6.87
CA ILE A 166 10.70 -6.52 5.97
C ILE A 166 11.05 -6.71 4.48
N GLY A 167 12.32 -6.60 4.12
CA GLY A 167 12.81 -6.71 2.75
C GLY A 167 13.43 -5.41 2.24
N LEU A 168 14.64 -5.53 1.68
CA LEU A 168 15.34 -4.43 1.05
C LEU A 168 14.57 -3.93 -0.19
N PRO A 169 14.53 -2.62 -0.45
CA PRO A 169 13.97 -2.10 -1.69
C PRO A 169 14.66 -2.69 -2.93
N GLU A 170 13.88 -3.02 -3.97
CA GLU A 170 14.41 -3.52 -5.23
C GLU A 170 15.20 -2.41 -5.94
N LEU A 171 16.31 -2.76 -6.59
CA LEU A 171 17.06 -1.81 -7.41
C LEU A 171 16.29 -1.56 -8.72
N PRO A 172 15.76 -0.35 -8.98
CA PRO A 172 14.99 -0.08 -10.19
C PRO A 172 15.86 -0.20 -11.47
N PRO A 173 15.24 -0.36 -12.64
CA PRO A 173 15.96 -0.15 -13.90
C PRO A 173 16.39 1.32 -14.01
N PHE A 174 17.54 1.59 -14.64
CA PHE A 174 18.13 2.94 -14.63
C PHE A 174 17.22 4.02 -15.22
N TRP A 175 16.46 3.70 -16.28
CA TRP A 175 15.51 4.62 -16.92
C TRP A 175 14.40 5.10 -15.98
N ALA A 176 14.09 4.35 -14.91
CA ALA A 176 13.07 4.73 -13.94
C ALA A 176 13.49 5.91 -13.03
N LEU A 177 14.78 6.31 -13.09
CA LEU A 177 15.29 7.50 -12.42
C LEU A 177 15.19 8.75 -13.30
N GLY A 178 14.79 8.59 -14.57
CA GLY A 178 14.57 9.67 -15.52
C GLY A 178 13.30 10.47 -15.25
N TYR A 179 12.89 11.31 -16.19
CA TYR A 179 11.63 12.04 -16.10
C TYR A 179 10.47 11.22 -16.65
N HIS A 180 9.35 11.23 -15.92
CA HIS A 180 8.12 10.52 -16.24
C HIS A 180 7.00 11.53 -16.50
N GLN A 181 6.19 11.31 -17.53
CA GLN A 181 5.05 12.17 -17.86
C GLN A 181 3.78 11.35 -17.99
N CYS A 182 2.74 11.76 -17.26
CA CYS A 182 1.41 11.19 -17.30
C CYS A 182 0.37 12.31 -17.28
N ARG A 183 -0.86 11.99 -17.69
CA ARG A 183 -2.05 12.80 -17.43
C ARG A 183 -3.26 11.89 -17.42
N CYS A 184 -4.23 12.21 -16.57
CA CYS A 184 -5.57 11.65 -16.63
C CYS A 184 -6.63 12.73 -16.88
N CYS A 185 -7.79 12.30 -17.35
CA CYS A 185 -9.09 12.72 -16.82
C CYS A 185 -9.66 14.09 -17.29
N THR A 186 -9.07 14.79 -18.27
CA THR A 186 -9.57 16.15 -18.63
C THR A 186 -9.90 16.41 -20.10
N GLU A 187 -10.08 15.39 -20.94
CA GLU A 187 -10.75 15.39 -22.27
C GLU A 187 -10.60 13.96 -22.85
N PRO A 188 -11.38 13.50 -23.85
CA PRO A 188 -11.11 12.20 -24.48
C PRO A 188 -9.70 12.20 -25.09
N HIS A 189 -8.79 11.44 -24.47
CA HIS A 189 -7.43 11.30 -24.96
C HIS A 189 -7.41 10.30 -26.11
N THR A 190 -6.75 10.67 -27.21
CA THR A 190 -6.48 9.79 -28.35
C THR A 190 -5.00 9.57 -28.46
N LEU A 191 -4.59 8.53 -29.19
CA LEU A 191 -3.18 8.30 -29.50
C LEU A 191 -2.56 9.50 -30.25
N ALA A 192 -3.33 10.23 -31.05
CA ALA A 192 -2.84 11.44 -31.72
C ALA A 192 -2.51 12.56 -30.73
N ASN A 193 -3.38 12.81 -29.74
CA ASN A 193 -3.10 13.78 -28.67
C ASN A 193 -1.88 13.36 -27.86
N GLN A 194 -1.74 12.06 -27.59
CA GLN A 194 -0.63 11.51 -26.85
C GLN A 194 0.71 11.70 -27.59
N LYS A 195 0.76 11.35 -28.88
CA LYS A 195 1.90 11.59 -29.77
C LYS A 195 2.31 13.05 -29.77
N LEU A 196 1.35 13.96 -29.96
CA LEU A 196 1.60 15.40 -29.97
C LEU A 196 2.24 15.90 -28.67
N ILE A 197 1.77 15.42 -27.51
CA ILE A 197 2.31 15.80 -26.20
C ILE A 197 3.72 15.25 -26.01
N THR A 198 3.97 14.01 -26.40
CA THR A 198 5.31 13.40 -26.32
C THR A 198 6.29 14.13 -27.26
N GLU A 199 5.93 14.33 -28.52
CA GLU A 199 6.77 14.96 -29.54
C GLU A 199 7.11 16.42 -29.21
N ARG A 200 6.16 17.21 -28.70
CA ARG A 200 6.44 18.60 -28.29
C ARG A 200 7.38 18.66 -27.07
N THR A 201 7.28 17.71 -26.14
CA THR A 201 8.16 17.64 -24.96
C THR A 201 9.58 17.33 -25.39
N ILE A 202 9.76 16.34 -26.28
CA ILE A 202 11.06 15.99 -26.86
C ILE A 202 11.63 17.17 -27.67
N SER A 203 10.82 17.79 -28.52
CA SER A 203 11.24 18.91 -29.38
C SER A 203 11.67 20.15 -28.58
N ALA A 204 11.16 20.30 -27.36
CA ALA A 204 11.56 21.36 -26.43
C ALA A 204 12.91 21.08 -25.73
N GLY A 205 13.53 19.91 -25.96
CA GLY A 205 14.80 19.51 -25.33
C GLY A 205 14.66 19.11 -23.86
N ILE A 206 13.46 18.75 -23.41
CA ILE A 206 13.22 18.27 -22.04
C ILE A 206 13.67 16.80 -21.95
N PRO A 207 14.57 16.43 -21.02
CA PRO A 207 14.89 15.03 -20.77
C PRO A 207 13.62 14.26 -20.40
N PHE A 208 13.31 13.21 -21.13
CA PHE A 208 12.03 12.52 -21.01
C PHE A 208 12.20 11.03 -21.32
N ASP A 209 12.16 10.20 -20.29
CA ASP A 209 12.47 8.76 -20.39
C ASP A 209 11.21 7.92 -20.54
N VAL A 210 10.11 8.29 -19.88
CA VAL A 210 8.97 7.38 -19.69
C VAL A 210 7.63 8.05 -19.93
N GLN A 211 6.94 7.61 -20.97
CA GLN A 211 5.57 8.01 -21.25
C GLN A 211 4.58 7.08 -20.55
N TRP A 212 3.56 7.66 -19.92
CA TRP A 212 2.50 6.94 -19.22
C TRP A 212 1.14 7.25 -19.83
N ASN A 213 0.21 6.30 -19.72
CA ASN A 213 -1.21 6.56 -19.94
C ASN A 213 -2.01 6.06 -18.74
N ALA A 214 -2.98 6.86 -18.33
CA ALA A 214 -4.03 6.41 -17.42
C ALA A 214 -5.04 5.55 -18.21
N LYS A 215 -6.28 5.49 -17.76
CA LYS A 215 -7.30 4.56 -18.25
C LYS A 215 -7.83 4.84 -19.66
N GLU A 216 -7.40 5.94 -20.31
CA GLU A 216 -7.97 6.37 -21.58
C GLU A 216 -7.73 5.39 -22.73
N TYR A 217 -6.66 4.60 -22.65
CA TYR A 217 -6.39 3.56 -23.66
C TYR A 217 -7.38 2.39 -23.60
N MET A 218 -8.11 2.24 -22.49
CA MET A 218 -9.15 1.21 -22.28
C MET A 218 -10.58 1.75 -22.49
N GLU A 219 -10.75 3.04 -22.79
CA GLU A 219 -12.08 3.61 -22.98
C GLU A 219 -12.77 2.98 -24.21
N PRO A 220 -14.11 2.79 -24.24
CA PRO A 220 -15.06 3.34 -23.30
C PRO A 220 -15.38 2.39 -22.15
N THR A 221 -14.92 1.14 -22.20
CA THR A 221 -15.35 0.13 -21.23
C THR A 221 -14.58 0.22 -19.92
N PHE A 222 -13.32 0.67 -19.97
CA PHE A 222 -12.35 0.68 -18.87
C PHE A 222 -11.98 -0.73 -18.39
N ASP A 223 -11.94 -1.68 -19.33
CA ASP A 223 -11.52 -3.04 -19.06
C ASP A 223 -9.99 -3.15 -19.15
N ASP A 224 -9.36 -3.60 -18.06
CA ASP A 224 -7.92 -3.87 -18.03
C ASP A 224 -7.49 -4.82 -19.16
N PHE A 225 -6.25 -4.67 -19.60
CA PHE A 225 -5.65 -5.49 -20.66
C PHE A 225 -6.34 -5.38 -22.03
N THR A 226 -7.15 -4.34 -22.25
CA THR A 226 -7.77 -4.02 -23.55
C THR A 226 -7.22 -2.71 -24.13
N ILE A 227 -7.44 -2.51 -25.44
CA ILE A 227 -7.05 -1.28 -26.15
C ILE A 227 -8.20 -0.85 -27.05
N ASP A 228 -8.62 0.39 -26.92
CA ASP A 228 -9.59 1.00 -27.81
C ASP A 228 -9.03 1.18 -29.21
N GLN A 229 -9.40 0.31 -30.15
CA GLN A 229 -8.89 0.40 -31.52
C GLN A 229 -9.35 1.68 -32.24
N LYS A 230 -10.38 2.36 -31.74
CA LYS A 230 -10.88 3.61 -32.33
C LYS A 230 -10.01 4.82 -31.95
N ARG A 231 -9.71 5.03 -30.66
CA ARG A 231 -8.89 6.15 -30.18
C ARG A 231 -7.40 5.84 -30.14
N PHE A 232 -7.05 4.58 -29.97
CA PHE A 232 -5.69 4.07 -29.82
C PHE A 232 -5.31 3.06 -30.93
N GLY A 233 -5.94 3.14 -32.10
CA GLY A 233 -5.48 2.39 -33.28
C GLY A 233 -4.01 2.70 -33.61
N GLY A 234 -3.19 1.66 -33.76
CA GLY A 234 -1.73 1.79 -33.96
C GLY A 234 -0.92 1.99 -32.68
N PHE A 235 -1.49 1.70 -31.51
CA PHE A 235 -0.82 1.90 -30.22
C PHE A 235 0.51 1.13 -30.11
N ALA A 236 0.51 -0.13 -30.53
CA ALA A 236 1.69 -0.99 -30.49
C ALA A 236 2.85 -0.43 -31.32
N ASP A 237 2.56 0.13 -32.49
CA ASP A 237 3.57 0.74 -33.36
C ASP A 237 4.14 2.00 -32.74
N TRP A 238 3.31 2.79 -32.05
CA TRP A 238 3.78 3.97 -31.34
C TRP A 238 4.66 3.63 -30.15
N VAL A 239 4.29 2.63 -29.34
CA VAL A 239 5.15 2.19 -28.23
C VAL A 239 6.49 1.65 -28.75
N ARG A 240 6.50 0.90 -29.86
CA ARG A 240 7.75 0.49 -30.51
C ARG A 240 8.57 1.68 -31.00
N HIS A 241 7.93 2.73 -31.52
CA HIS A 241 8.63 3.97 -31.86
C HIS A 241 9.26 4.66 -30.63
N LEU A 242 8.59 4.67 -29.47
CA LEU A 242 9.18 5.18 -28.22
C LEU A 242 10.45 4.39 -27.88
N HIS A 243 10.42 3.06 -28.02
CA HIS A 243 11.61 2.22 -27.81
C HIS A 243 12.75 2.54 -28.77
N ASP A 244 12.45 2.78 -30.05
CA ASP A 244 13.45 3.12 -31.08
C ASP A 244 14.21 4.42 -30.76
N ILE A 245 13.58 5.34 -30.03
CA ILE A 245 14.20 6.59 -29.57
C ILE A 245 14.72 6.52 -28.12
N GLY A 246 14.75 5.33 -27.52
CA GLY A 246 15.31 5.07 -26.19
C GLY A 246 14.38 5.37 -25.02
N MET A 247 13.11 5.67 -25.29
CA MET A 247 12.08 5.89 -24.27
C MET A 247 11.40 4.57 -23.85
N HIS A 248 10.60 4.64 -22.78
CA HIS A 248 9.86 3.53 -22.19
C HIS A 248 8.37 3.89 -22.03
N TYR A 249 7.53 2.88 -21.89
CA TYR A 249 6.09 3.04 -21.77
C TYR A 249 5.51 2.30 -20.55
N VAL A 250 4.71 3.00 -19.73
CA VAL A 250 4.07 2.45 -18.52
C VAL A 250 2.56 2.70 -18.54
N PRO A 251 1.72 1.66 -18.66
CA PRO A 251 0.27 1.79 -18.54
C PRO A 251 -0.19 1.75 -17.07
N ILE A 252 -1.33 2.39 -16.79
CA ILE A 252 -2.15 2.05 -15.61
C ILE A 252 -2.76 0.66 -15.77
N VAL A 253 -2.85 -0.09 -14.68
CA VAL A 253 -3.57 -1.37 -14.56
C VAL A 253 -4.27 -1.37 -13.22
N ASP A 254 -5.59 -1.47 -13.23
CA ASP A 254 -6.40 -1.55 -12.02
C ASP A 254 -6.54 -3.01 -11.57
N PRO A 255 -6.94 -3.28 -10.32
CA PRO A 255 -7.26 -4.63 -9.88
C PRO A 255 -8.66 -5.08 -10.35
N GLY A 256 -9.53 -4.17 -10.73
CA GLY A 256 -10.95 -4.45 -10.99
C GLY A 256 -11.19 -5.08 -12.36
N ILE A 257 -11.88 -6.22 -12.40
CA ILE A 257 -12.20 -6.94 -13.64
C ILE A 257 -13.72 -6.89 -13.90
N ASP A 258 -14.16 -6.58 -15.13
CA ASP A 258 -15.58 -6.56 -15.51
C ASP A 258 -16.19 -7.97 -15.59
N PRO A 259 -17.20 -8.33 -14.76
CA PRO A 259 -17.89 -9.62 -14.86
C PRO A 259 -19.06 -9.64 -15.84
N ALA A 260 -19.42 -8.51 -16.46
CA ALA A 260 -20.67 -8.35 -17.19
C ALA A 260 -20.60 -8.73 -18.67
N GLN A 261 -19.48 -9.27 -19.13
CA GLN A 261 -19.30 -9.70 -20.50
C GLN A 261 -19.81 -11.13 -20.70
N LYS A 262 -20.26 -11.48 -21.93
CA LYS A 262 -20.64 -12.86 -22.21
C LYS A 262 -19.39 -13.74 -22.14
N ALA A 263 -19.55 -15.00 -21.73
CA ALA A 263 -18.45 -15.95 -21.70
C ALA A 263 -17.70 -15.98 -23.05
N GLY A 264 -16.37 -15.88 -22.99
CA GLY A 264 -15.49 -15.84 -24.15
C GLY A 264 -15.27 -14.45 -24.75
N GLN A 265 -15.80 -13.38 -24.16
CA GLN A 265 -15.61 -12.01 -24.64
C GLN A 265 -14.49 -11.25 -23.92
N TYR A 266 -14.16 -11.64 -22.69
CA TYR A 266 -13.16 -10.96 -21.87
C TYR A 266 -12.32 -11.96 -21.09
N ALA A 267 -11.17 -12.30 -21.68
CA ALA A 267 -10.28 -13.33 -21.18
C ALA A 267 -9.87 -13.14 -19.70
N PRO A 268 -9.53 -11.93 -19.20
CA PRO A 268 -9.25 -11.73 -17.77
C PRO A 268 -10.38 -12.23 -16.86
N TYR A 269 -11.63 -11.98 -17.20
CA TYR A 269 -12.75 -12.50 -16.40
C TYR A 269 -12.91 -14.01 -16.54
N ASP A 270 -12.92 -14.53 -17.77
CA ASP A 270 -13.09 -15.95 -18.04
C ASP A 270 -12.00 -16.80 -17.38
N ASP A 271 -10.74 -16.36 -17.47
CA ASP A 271 -9.59 -16.99 -16.84
C ASP A 271 -9.72 -16.97 -15.32
N GLY A 272 -10.08 -15.82 -14.75
CA GLY A 272 -10.25 -15.69 -13.31
C GLY A 272 -11.38 -16.57 -12.75
N VAL A 273 -12.48 -16.73 -13.49
CA VAL A 273 -13.55 -17.69 -13.16
C VAL A 273 -13.02 -19.12 -13.24
N SER A 274 -12.30 -19.47 -14.31
CA SER A 274 -11.77 -20.82 -14.52
C SER A 274 -10.75 -21.24 -13.44
N MET A 275 -10.00 -20.27 -12.90
CA MET A 275 -8.99 -20.46 -11.87
C MET A 275 -9.53 -20.27 -10.45
N ASP A 276 -10.82 -19.97 -10.30
CA ASP A 276 -11.48 -19.66 -9.03
C ASP A 276 -10.79 -18.54 -8.23
N ILE A 277 -10.23 -17.54 -8.92
CA ILE A 277 -9.27 -16.58 -8.33
C ILE A 277 -9.91 -15.34 -7.72
N PHE A 278 -11.20 -15.10 -7.92
CA PHE A 278 -11.83 -13.87 -7.44
C PHE A 278 -12.20 -13.95 -5.96
N ILE A 279 -12.06 -12.83 -5.25
CA ILE A 279 -12.53 -12.65 -3.88
C ILE A 279 -13.98 -13.11 -3.75
N LYS A 280 -14.27 -13.86 -2.70
CA LYS A 280 -15.62 -14.37 -2.44
C LYS A 280 -16.36 -13.50 -1.46
N ASN A 281 -17.67 -13.40 -1.60
CA ASN A 281 -18.55 -12.84 -0.58
C ASN A 281 -18.72 -13.85 0.60
N ASN A 282 -19.50 -13.45 1.62
CA ASN A 282 -19.70 -14.31 2.79
C ASN A 282 -20.34 -15.68 2.46
N THR A 283 -21.16 -15.77 1.40
CA THR A 283 -21.87 -16.99 1.00
C THR A 283 -21.05 -17.91 0.10
N GLY A 284 -19.84 -17.49 -0.30
CA GLY A 284 -18.93 -18.25 -1.16
C GLY A 284 -19.08 -17.94 -2.66
N GLY A 285 -20.02 -17.08 -3.05
CA GLY A 285 -20.09 -16.56 -4.42
C GLY A 285 -19.02 -15.48 -4.69
N ILE A 286 -18.80 -15.12 -5.95
CA ILE A 286 -17.86 -14.03 -6.29
C ILE A 286 -18.37 -12.70 -5.70
N PHE A 287 -17.48 -11.93 -5.07
CA PHE A 287 -17.78 -10.58 -4.61
C PHE A 287 -17.88 -9.64 -5.81
N ILE A 288 -18.99 -8.89 -5.90
CA ILE A 288 -19.23 -7.93 -6.97
C ILE A 288 -19.34 -6.53 -6.36
N GLY A 289 -18.37 -5.67 -6.64
CA GLY A 289 -18.35 -4.24 -6.32
C GLY A 289 -18.60 -3.39 -7.55
N LYS A 290 -18.08 -2.16 -7.53
CA LYS A 290 -18.20 -1.20 -8.63
C LYS A 290 -17.00 -0.25 -8.65
N THR A 291 -16.37 -0.12 -9.81
CA THR A 291 -15.31 0.87 -10.07
C THR A 291 -15.52 1.50 -11.46
N TRP A 292 -14.47 1.65 -12.26
CA TRP A 292 -14.48 2.37 -13.54
C TRP A 292 -15.28 1.68 -14.64
N GLN A 293 -15.48 0.36 -14.58
CA GLN A 293 -16.10 -0.38 -15.69
C GLN A 293 -17.53 0.09 -15.96
N THR A 294 -17.82 0.34 -17.25
CA THR A 294 -19.13 0.89 -17.65
C THR A 294 -20.31 -0.06 -17.47
N SER A 295 -20.05 -1.35 -17.28
CA SER A 295 -21.08 -2.31 -16.88
C SER A 295 -21.67 -2.02 -15.50
N GLY A 296 -20.98 -1.20 -14.69
CA GLY A 296 -21.33 -0.88 -13.32
C GLY A 296 -21.06 -2.01 -12.34
N LYS A 297 -20.28 -3.03 -12.74
CA LYS A 297 -19.88 -4.17 -11.91
C LYS A 297 -18.39 -4.40 -12.01
N THR A 298 -17.80 -4.82 -10.90
CA THR A 298 -16.37 -5.13 -10.81
C THR A 298 -16.18 -6.34 -9.90
N VAL A 299 -15.34 -7.28 -10.30
CA VAL A 299 -14.84 -8.36 -9.43
C VAL A 299 -13.35 -8.16 -9.19
N TYR A 300 -12.87 -8.65 -8.05
CA TYR A 300 -11.51 -8.37 -7.59
C TYR A 300 -10.72 -9.68 -7.51
N PRO A 301 -9.57 -9.81 -8.19
CA PRO A 301 -8.66 -10.93 -8.01
C PRO A 301 -8.21 -11.01 -6.55
N ASP A 302 -8.22 -12.21 -6.00
CA ASP A 302 -7.58 -12.51 -4.73
C ASP A 302 -6.08 -12.71 -4.97
N PHE A 303 -5.30 -11.64 -4.82
CA PHE A 303 -3.86 -11.72 -5.02
C PHE A 303 -3.14 -12.57 -3.98
N SER A 304 -3.78 -12.88 -2.85
CA SER A 304 -3.23 -13.78 -1.83
C SER A 304 -3.36 -15.27 -2.18
N HIS A 305 -4.18 -15.60 -3.19
CA HIS A 305 -4.37 -16.96 -3.65
C HIS A 305 -3.11 -17.48 -4.37
N PRO A 306 -2.65 -18.73 -4.16
CA PRO A 306 -1.41 -19.24 -4.76
C PRO A 306 -1.41 -19.28 -6.30
N GLY A 307 -2.59 -19.26 -6.91
CA GLY A 307 -2.76 -19.16 -8.36
C GLY A 307 -2.68 -17.72 -8.92
N SER A 308 -2.60 -16.69 -8.08
CA SER A 308 -2.72 -15.29 -8.49
C SER A 308 -1.58 -14.86 -9.40
N ILE A 309 -0.34 -15.22 -9.07
CA ILE A 309 0.84 -14.92 -9.87
C ILE A 309 0.69 -15.52 -11.28
N LYS A 310 0.23 -16.78 -11.38
CA LYS A 310 0.02 -17.45 -12.68
C LYS A 310 -1.06 -16.75 -13.51
N TYR A 311 -2.19 -16.43 -12.89
CA TYR A 311 -3.29 -15.70 -13.52
C TYR A 311 -2.80 -14.34 -14.04
N TRP A 312 -2.19 -13.56 -13.16
CA TRP A 312 -1.75 -12.20 -13.47
C TRP A 312 -0.64 -12.18 -14.52
N THR A 313 0.33 -13.11 -14.43
CA THR A 313 1.38 -13.28 -15.45
C THR A 313 0.78 -13.56 -16.82
N LYS A 314 -0.26 -14.39 -16.91
CA LYS A 314 -0.96 -14.65 -18.17
C LYS A 314 -1.55 -13.36 -18.75
N GLN A 315 -2.27 -12.57 -17.93
CA GLN A 315 -2.88 -11.32 -18.39
C GLN A 315 -1.83 -10.31 -18.87
N TYR A 316 -0.74 -10.13 -18.11
CA TYR A 316 0.37 -9.28 -18.52
C TYR A 316 1.07 -9.78 -19.78
N GLN A 317 1.25 -11.09 -19.94
CA GLN A 317 1.86 -11.66 -21.14
C GLN A 317 1.01 -11.40 -22.37
N GLU A 318 -0.31 -11.63 -22.28
CA GLU A 318 -1.24 -11.41 -23.38
C GLU A 318 -1.34 -9.93 -23.76
N PHE A 319 -1.33 -9.03 -22.78
CA PHE A 319 -1.30 -7.59 -23.05
C PHE A 319 0.04 -7.12 -23.62
N HIS A 320 1.16 -7.62 -23.08
CA HIS A 320 2.50 -7.30 -23.58
C HIS A 320 2.71 -7.76 -25.04
N ASN A 321 2.09 -8.88 -25.42
CA ASN A 321 2.08 -9.35 -26.82
C ASN A 321 1.32 -8.41 -27.76
N GLN A 322 0.35 -7.66 -27.25
CA GLN A 322 -0.37 -6.62 -28.01
C GLN A 322 0.42 -5.32 -28.05
N VAL A 323 0.95 -4.87 -26.91
CA VAL A 323 1.70 -3.62 -26.75
C VAL A 323 2.91 -3.88 -25.85
N PRO A 324 4.15 -3.62 -26.29
CA PRO A 324 5.34 -3.99 -25.52
C PRO A 324 5.58 -3.00 -24.37
N ILE A 325 4.90 -3.21 -23.24
CA ILE A 325 5.00 -2.36 -22.04
C ILE A 325 6.33 -2.55 -21.27
N ASP A 326 6.76 -1.52 -20.53
CA ASP A 326 8.02 -1.52 -19.77
C ASP A 326 7.88 -1.57 -18.25
N GLY A 327 6.67 -1.35 -17.75
CA GLY A 327 6.36 -1.39 -16.34
C GLY A 327 4.86 -1.45 -16.13
N SER A 328 4.43 -1.22 -14.89
CA SER A 328 3.01 -1.14 -14.55
C SER A 328 2.75 -0.12 -13.45
N TRP A 329 1.68 0.64 -13.64
CA TRP A 329 1.12 1.53 -12.63
C TRP A 329 -0.11 0.85 -12.03
N ASN A 330 0.01 0.32 -10.80
CA ASN A 330 -1.09 -0.33 -10.09
C ASN A 330 -1.83 0.70 -9.24
N ASP A 331 -3.03 1.06 -9.68
CA ASP A 331 -3.90 2.02 -9.02
C ASP A 331 -5.14 1.33 -8.43
N MET A 332 -5.94 2.05 -7.64
CA MET A 332 -7.20 1.57 -7.06
C MET A 332 -7.07 0.35 -6.14
N ASN A 333 -5.89 0.12 -5.55
CA ASN A 333 -5.51 -1.14 -4.91
C ASN A 333 -5.45 -1.12 -3.38
N GLU A 334 -6.14 -0.18 -2.73
CA GLU A 334 -6.40 -0.20 -1.29
C GLU A 334 -7.08 -1.49 -0.80
N VAL A 335 -8.12 -2.09 -1.40
CA VAL A 335 -8.74 -1.88 -2.74
C VAL A 335 -9.92 -0.91 -2.73
N ASP A 336 -9.96 0.00 -3.70
CA ASP A 336 -11.06 0.95 -3.86
C ASP A 336 -12.32 0.28 -4.43
N ASN A 337 -13.45 0.80 -3.98
CA ASN A 337 -14.77 0.43 -4.43
C ASN A 337 -15.67 1.67 -4.33
N PHE A 338 -16.34 2.04 -5.41
CA PHE A 338 -17.24 3.19 -5.43
C PHE A 338 -18.49 2.98 -4.56
N LEU A 339 -18.64 1.78 -4.00
CA LEU A 339 -19.62 1.43 -2.98
C LEU A 339 -18.91 1.15 -1.66
N SER A 340 -19.56 1.51 -0.54
CA SER A 340 -19.15 1.05 0.80
C SER A 340 -19.71 -0.34 1.13
N ALA A 341 -19.74 -1.25 0.14
CA ALA A 341 -20.28 -2.61 0.18
C ALA A 341 -20.13 -3.34 -1.18
N SER A 342 -20.62 -4.57 -1.28
CA SER A 342 -20.96 -5.18 -2.59
C SER A 342 -22.21 -4.53 -3.21
N ILE A 343 -22.50 -4.83 -4.48
CA ILE A 343 -23.78 -4.44 -5.13
C ILE A 343 -25.01 -5.02 -4.42
N TYR A 344 -24.83 -6.03 -3.56
CA TYR A 344 -25.88 -6.66 -2.75
C TYR A 344 -25.84 -6.22 -1.27
N GLY A 345 -24.99 -5.25 -0.93
CA GLY A 345 -24.73 -4.85 0.46
C GLY A 345 -23.70 -5.75 1.15
N CYS A 346 -23.49 -5.50 2.45
CA CYS A 346 -22.73 -6.37 3.34
C CYS A 346 -23.68 -7.11 4.30
N PRO A 347 -23.26 -8.23 4.90
CA PRO A 347 -24.07 -8.96 5.88
C PRO A 347 -24.52 -8.05 7.02
N ALA A 348 -25.83 -7.98 7.25
CA ALA A 348 -26.38 -7.28 8.41
C ALA A 348 -26.01 -8.01 9.71
N ASN A 349 -25.92 -7.26 10.81
CA ASN A 349 -25.65 -7.79 12.16
C ASN A 349 -24.38 -8.67 12.25
N ASN A 350 -23.33 -8.31 11.51
CA ASN A 350 -22.07 -9.02 11.50
C ASN A 350 -20.99 -8.17 12.20
N SER A 351 -20.31 -8.74 13.19
CA SER A 351 -19.32 -8.02 14.01
C SER A 351 -18.06 -7.61 13.23
N LEU A 352 -17.83 -8.12 12.03
CA LEU A 352 -16.75 -7.66 11.15
C LEU A 352 -17.13 -6.36 10.43
N GLU A 353 -18.41 -6.20 10.08
CA GLU A 353 -18.93 -5.00 9.40
C GLU A 353 -19.30 -3.88 10.38
N THR A 354 -19.61 -4.25 11.63
CA THR A 354 -19.87 -3.34 12.75
C THR A 354 -19.06 -3.80 13.97
N PRO A 355 -17.73 -3.57 13.98
CA PRO A 355 -16.88 -4.02 15.08
C PRO A 355 -17.19 -3.30 16.39
N PRO A 356 -16.93 -3.94 17.56
CA PRO A 356 -17.13 -3.32 18.86
C PRO A 356 -16.37 -2.00 19.04
N TYR A 357 -15.22 -1.87 18.37
CA TYR A 357 -14.45 -0.64 18.24
C TYR A 357 -14.23 -0.33 16.76
N LEU A 358 -14.68 0.85 16.33
CA LEU A 358 -14.36 1.40 15.01
C LEU A 358 -13.21 2.42 15.18
N PRO A 359 -12.07 2.25 14.48
CA PRO A 359 -11.02 3.26 14.43
C PRO A 359 -11.58 4.63 14.06
N LYS A 360 -11.20 5.67 14.81
CA LYS A 360 -12.03 6.88 14.94
C LYS A 360 -12.09 7.75 13.70
N GLN A 361 -11.13 7.65 12.79
CA GLN A 361 -11.14 8.45 11.56
C GLN A 361 -11.84 7.73 10.40
N LEU A 362 -12.39 6.54 10.62
CA LEU A 362 -13.22 5.85 9.65
C LEU A 362 -14.71 6.17 9.89
N PRO A 363 -15.48 6.58 8.86
CA PRO A 363 -16.92 6.71 8.99
C PRO A 363 -17.60 5.34 9.15
N LYS A 364 -17.07 4.33 8.44
CA LYS A 364 -17.42 2.90 8.51
C LYS A 364 -16.17 2.09 8.13
N ILE A 365 -16.07 0.85 8.59
CA ILE A 365 -14.88 0.02 8.30
C ILE A 365 -14.78 -0.37 6.82
N GLN A 366 -15.92 -0.53 6.15
CA GLN A 366 -16.05 -0.85 4.73
C GLN A 366 -16.29 0.39 3.86
N ASP A 367 -15.99 1.60 4.36
CA ASP A 367 -16.19 2.82 3.56
C ASP A 367 -15.36 2.77 2.29
N GLN A 368 -16.01 2.86 1.12
CA GLN A 368 -15.37 2.80 -0.20
C GLN A 368 -14.40 1.62 -0.40
N THR A 369 -14.71 0.47 0.19
CA THR A 369 -13.94 -0.76 -0.02
C THR A 369 -14.86 -1.99 0.03
N LEU A 370 -14.30 -3.19 0.15
CA LEU A 370 -15.07 -4.43 0.17
C LEU A 370 -15.74 -4.65 1.54
N CYS A 371 -16.71 -5.55 1.60
CA CYS A 371 -17.23 -6.01 2.89
C CYS A 371 -16.14 -6.72 3.68
N MET A 372 -16.04 -6.47 4.98
CA MET A 372 -15.00 -7.04 5.84
C MET A 372 -15.09 -8.58 5.96
N SER A 373 -16.29 -9.11 5.81
CA SER A 373 -16.57 -10.55 5.75
C SER A 373 -16.27 -11.21 4.40
N ALA A 374 -15.82 -10.45 3.39
CA ALA A 374 -15.34 -11.02 2.13
C ALA A 374 -14.15 -11.95 2.39
N LYS A 375 -14.08 -13.04 1.64
CA LYS A 375 -13.13 -14.14 1.84
C LYS A 375 -12.05 -14.10 0.75
N GLN A 376 -10.81 -14.06 1.21
CA GLN A 376 -9.59 -14.26 0.44
C GLN A 376 -8.89 -15.52 0.95
N TYR A 377 -7.92 -16.02 0.20
CA TYR A 377 -7.13 -17.19 0.52
C TYR A 377 -6.33 -16.99 1.81
N ALA A 378 -5.70 -15.83 1.97
CA ALA A 378 -4.99 -15.47 3.21
C ALA A 378 -5.91 -15.17 4.40
N GLY A 379 -7.24 -15.05 4.18
CA GLY A 379 -8.20 -14.85 5.25
C GLY A 379 -9.33 -13.89 4.89
N LEU A 380 -10.06 -13.45 5.92
CA LEU A 380 -11.13 -12.46 5.75
C LEU A 380 -10.53 -11.09 5.40
N HIS A 381 -11.22 -10.35 4.54
CA HIS A 381 -10.82 -8.99 4.17
C HIS A 381 -10.62 -8.09 5.40
N TYR A 382 -11.39 -8.30 6.48
CA TYR A 382 -11.16 -7.68 7.80
C TYR A 382 -9.71 -7.74 8.32
N ASN A 383 -8.99 -8.83 8.04
CA ASN A 383 -7.62 -9.05 8.49
C ASN A 383 -6.58 -8.69 7.42
N VAL A 384 -6.93 -8.83 6.15
CA VAL A 384 -5.96 -8.73 5.03
C VAL A 384 -6.20 -7.53 4.11
N HIS A 385 -7.16 -6.65 4.43
CA HIS A 385 -7.44 -5.43 3.65
C HIS A 385 -6.17 -4.61 3.42
N ASN A 386 -5.45 -4.28 4.49
CA ASN A 386 -4.20 -3.52 4.41
C ASN A 386 -3.05 -4.26 3.68
N LEU A 387 -3.25 -5.50 3.22
CA LEU A 387 -2.26 -6.31 2.49
C LEU A 387 -2.64 -6.52 1.02
N TYR A 388 -3.79 -6.03 0.56
CA TYR A 388 -4.24 -6.27 -0.81
C TYR A 388 -3.22 -5.77 -1.84
N ALA A 389 -2.77 -4.52 -1.69
CA ALA A 389 -1.75 -3.91 -2.54
C ALA A 389 -0.41 -4.65 -2.48
N PHE A 390 -0.02 -5.15 -1.31
CA PHE A 390 1.22 -5.92 -1.15
C PHE A 390 1.20 -7.20 -1.97
N TYR A 391 0.10 -7.96 -1.92
CA TYR A 391 -0.05 -9.16 -2.73
C TYR A 391 -0.15 -8.84 -4.23
N MET A 392 -0.84 -7.76 -4.60
CA MET A 392 -0.89 -7.30 -5.99
C MET A 392 0.50 -6.91 -6.50
N ALA A 393 1.29 -6.17 -5.71
CA ALA A 393 2.65 -5.77 -6.06
C ALA A 393 3.56 -6.98 -6.28
N ILE A 394 3.49 -8.01 -5.42
CA ILE A 394 4.21 -9.29 -5.63
C ILE A 394 3.80 -9.93 -6.96
N ALA A 395 2.49 -10.04 -7.22
CA ALA A 395 2.00 -10.66 -8.45
C ALA A 395 2.44 -9.89 -9.70
N THR A 396 2.38 -8.55 -9.68
CA THR A 396 2.81 -7.70 -10.80
C THR A 396 4.32 -7.75 -11.01
N ASP A 397 5.11 -7.71 -9.93
CA ASP A 397 6.57 -7.79 -9.97
C ASP A 397 7.05 -9.10 -10.61
N GLU A 398 6.53 -10.24 -10.15
CA GLU A 398 6.83 -11.56 -10.69
C GLU A 398 6.33 -11.73 -12.14
N ALA A 399 5.16 -11.18 -12.46
CA ALA A 399 4.63 -11.17 -13.82
C ALA A 399 5.57 -10.40 -14.76
N LEU A 400 5.98 -9.19 -14.41
CA LEU A 400 6.86 -8.37 -15.25
C LEU A 400 8.27 -8.97 -15.37
N LYS A 401 8.81 -9.57 -14.30
CA LYS A 401 10.07 -10.35 -14.36
C LYS A 401 9.97 -11.48 -15.38
N THR A 402 8.86 -12.21 -15.37
CA THR A 402 8.62 -13.34 -16.28
C THR A 402 8.42 -12.88 -17.73
N VAL A 403 7.52 -11.92 -17.94
CA VAL A 403 7.12 -11.44 -19.27
C VAL A 403 8.26 -10.71 -19.98
N ARG A 404 9.03 -9.90 -19.24
CA ARG A 404 10.07 -9.05 -19.84
C ARG A 404 11.49 -9.60 -19.70
N ASN A 405 11.72 -10.55 -18.79
CA ASN A 405 13.05 -11.05 -18.43
C ASN A 405 14.05 -9.92 -18.14
N LYS A 406 13.58 -8.89 -17.43
CA LYS A 406 14.31 -7.66 -17.05
C LYS A 406 13.91 -7.26 -15.63
N ARG A 407 14.64 -6.30 -15.04
CA ARG A 407 14.20 -5.68 -13.78
C ARG A 407 12.79 -5.10 -13.96
N PRO A 408 11.85 -5.43 -13.07
CA PRO A 408 10.50 -4.90 -13.15
C PRO A 408 10.49 -3.43 -12.74
N PHE A 409 9.46 -2.72 -13.18
CA PHE A 409 9.15 -1.38 -12.70
C PHE A 409 7.66 -1.36 -12.40
N VAL A 410 7.34 -1.29 -11.11
CA VAL A 410 5.98 -1.26 -10.59
C VAL A 410 5.84 -0.05 -9.70
N ILE A 411 4.79 0.75 -9.91
CA ILE A 411 4.43 1.88 -9.06
C ILE A 411 3.01 1.63 -8.54
N SER A 412 2.85 1.56 -7.22
CA SER A 412 1.61 1.20 -6.54
C SER A 412 1.05 2.34 -5.69
N ARG A 413 -0.29 2.48 -5.65
CA ARG A 413 -0.94 3.49 -4.80
C ARG A 413 -0.88 3.08 -3.34
N ALA A 414 -1.63 2.05 -2.99
CA ALA A 414 -1.63 1.52 -1.63
C ALA A 414 -0.34 0.76 -1.35
N THR A 415 0.06 0.75 -0.07
CA THR A 415 1.31 0.13 0.38
C THR A 415 1.20 -0.54 1.75
N SER A 416 2.03 -1.56 1.98
CA SER A 416 2.20 -2.23 3.28
C SER A 416 3.70 -2.43 3.60
N PRO A 417 4.07 -2.82 4.84
CA PRO A 417 5.45 -3.10 5.20
C PRO A 417 6.07 -4.17 4.30
N GLY A 418 7.26 -3.89 3.76
CA GLY A 418 7.99 -4.78 2.85
C GLY A 418 7.67 -4.59 1.38
N GLN A 419 6.65 -3.79 1.03
CA GLN A 419 6.24 -3.61 -0.37
C GLN A 419 7.30 -2.94 -1.26
N GLY A 420 8.24 -2.17 -0.67
CA GLY A 420 9.37 -1.56 -1.39
C GLY A 420 10.26 -2.58 -2.12
N LYS A 421 10.21 -3.86 -1.74
CA LYS A 421 10.87 -4.97 -2.44
C LYS A 421 10.24 -5.30 -3.80
N TYR A 422 9.00 -4.89 -4.06
CA TYR A 422 8.25 -5.27 -5.26
C TYR A 422 7.74 -4.08 -6.06
N SER A 423 7.59 -2.91 -5.43
CA SER A 423 7.09 -1.71 -6.11
C SER A 423 7.60 -0.44 -5.45
N GLY A 424 7.71 0.63 -6.23
CA GLY A 424 7.72 2.00 -5.72
C GLY A 424 6.31 2.50 -5.44
N HIS A 425 6.22 3.77 -5.05
CA HIS A 425 4.98 4.41 -4.61
C HIS A 425 4.91 5.86 -5.14
N TRP A 426 3.69 6.39 -5.29
CA TRP A 426 3.44 7.82 -5.49
C TRP A 426 2.34 8.30 -4.57
N ASN A 427 2.38 9.58 -4.22
CA ASN A 427 1.57 10.19 -3.15
C ASN A 427 0.08 10.42 -3.47
N GLY A 428 -0.47 9.65 -4.40
CA GLY A 428 -1.87 9.72 -4.83
C GLY A 428 -2.32 11.10 -5.31
N ASP A 429 -3.61 11.34 -5.10
CA ASP A 429 -4.36 12.46 -5.65
C ASP A 429 -4.11 13.74 -4.85
N THR A 430 -3.13 14.50 -5.34
CA THR A 430 -2.65 15.74 -4.72
C THR A 430 -3.18 16.97 -5.45
N ASP A 431 -3.76 17.91 -4.70
CA ASP A 431 -4.23 19.19 -5.24
C ASP A 431 -3.07 20.07 -5.75
N THR A 432 -3.30 20.83 -6.82
CA THR A 432 -2.29 21.76 -7.37
C THR A 432 -2.23 23.06 -6.55
N THR A 433 -1.67 22.98 -5.34
CA THR A 433 -1.53 24.13 -4.42
C THR A 433 -0.14 24.20 -3.80
N TYR A 434 0.29 25.40 -3.38
CA TYR A 434 1.53 25.57 -2.60
C TYR A 434 1.52 24.80 -1.28
N GLY A 435 0.34 24.65 -0.66
CA GLY A 435 0.18 23.85 0.55
C GLY A 435 0.53 22.38 0.30
N GLU A 436 -0.01 21.80 -0.77
CA GLU A 436 0.30 20.42 -1.15
C GLU A 436 1.75 20.23 -1.56
N LEU A 437 2.34 21.20 -2.28
CA LEU A 437 3.77 21.18 -2.59
C LEU A 437 4.60 21.07 -1.32
N LYS A 438 4.28 21.83 -0.26
CA LYS A 438 4.97 21.73 1.03
C LYS A 438 4.83 20.32 1.65
N TRP A 439 3.64 19.72 1.56
CA TRP A 439 3.39 18.38 2.11
C TRP A 439 4.16 17.27 1.38
N THR A 440 4.60 17.49 0.13
CA THR A 440 5.42 16.50 -0.63
C THR A 440 6.73 16.11 0.05
N ILE A 441 7.31 16.98 0.87
CA ILE A 441 8.61 16.68 1.50
C ILE A 441 8.41 15.77 2.72
N GLY A 442 7.63 16.24 3.71
CA GLY A 442 7.52 15.54 4.99
C GLY A 442 6.70 14.25 4.94
N CYS A 443 5.43 14.38 4.56
CA CYS A 443 4.43 13.30 4.58
C CYS A 443 4.65 12.25 3.48
N LYS A 444 5.39 12.60 2.44
CA LYS A 444 5.29 11.99 1.11
C LYS A 444 6.63 11.45 0.58
N LEU A 445 7.75 12.08 0.97
CA LEU A 445 9.09 11.58 0.64
C LEU A 445 9.78 11.01 1.87
N LEU A 446 9.82 11.76 2.97
CA LEU A 446 10.59 11.39 4.14
C LEU A 446 9.90 10.32 5.01
N ASP A 447 8.58 10.35 5.15
CA ASP A 447 7.83 9.32 5.90
C ASP A 447 7.95 7.92 5.27
N TYR A 448 8.27 7.78 3.98
CA TYR A 448 8.52 6.47 3.35
C TYR A 448 9.97 6.00 3.49
N LEU A 449 10.88 6.87 3.95
CA LEU A 449 12.26 6.51 4.29
C LEU A 449 12.40 6.04 5.74
N VAL A 450 11.35 6.22 6.55
CA VAL A 450 11.29 5.88 7.96
C VAL A 450 10.08 4.98 8.18
#